data_AF-W0FMC8-F1
#
_entry.id   AF-W0FMC8-F1
#
_cell.length_a   1.000
_cell.length_b   1.000
_cell.length_c   1.000
_cell.angle_alpha   90.00
_cell.angle_beta   90.00
_cell.angle_gamma   90.00
#
_symmetry.space_group_name_H-M   'P 1'
#
loop_
_entity.id
_entity.type
_entity.pdbx_description
1 polymer ?
#
loop_
_entity_poly.entity_id
_entity_poly.type
_entity_poly.pdbx_seq_one_letter_code
_entity_poly.pdbx_strand_id
1 'polypeptide(L)'
;MKAQEIILNENRNVTLTAYIQEADGEFGFSKRPAMLVIPGGGYAMCSDQEADPAAMAYLKAGYQAFVLRYTCTPKGKWPLPLEDYEQAMARIEERADEWHLDKTKIAVVGFSAGGHLAACAATIAEHKPVAAVLVYPAILKDICDMCQPGMPYPHEYVTAKTCPCFMVAARDDRTVDISNTLRMELALAEKGVAFESHIYSYGGHGFSTGEDWINTNSVCPRLPRWVSDSIEWLGEVMGKLTRGGFTEPVRAGSMNGNFAPVLSVDCTLSHLRRQSEEAKAVLAPMFAAIEAVAEARQFSAEGLMAAIGNNTAREIMEMVQIPADSITELDKALHQMVNQAEG
;
A
#
# COMPACT_ATOMS: atom_id res chain seq x y z
N MET A 1 16.63 -22.38 -6.04
CA MET A 1 15.37 -21.77 -6.49
C MET A 1 14.74 -22.69 -7.52
N LYS A 2 13.43 -22.92 -7.43
CA LYS A 2 12.62 -23.58 -8.45
C LYS A 2 11.83 -22.52 -9.20
N ALA A 3 11.84 -22.56 -10.52
CA ALA A 3 11.01 -21.72 -11.38
C ALA A 3 9.97 -22.62 -12.06
N GLN A 4 8.70 -22.24 -12.00
CA GLN A 4 7.63 -22.99 -12.65
C GLN A 4 6.58 -22.04 -13.23
N GLU A 5 6.13 -22.32 -14.44
CA GLU A 5 5.01 -21.61 -15.06
C GLU A 5 3.72 -22.42 -14.88
N ILE A 6 2.66 -21.73 -14.47
CA ILE A 6 1.35 -22.31 -14.21
C ILE A 6 0.36 -21.64 -15.15
N ILE A 7 -0.32 -22.44 -15.96
CA ILE A 7 -1.39 -21.95 -16.84
C ILE A 7 -2.65 -21.79 -15.98
N LEU A 8 -3.10 -20.54 -15.81
CA LEU A 8 -4.36 -20.23 -15.13
C LEU A 8 -5.53 -20.28 -16.12
N ASN A 9 -5.30 -19.85 -17.37
CA ASN A 9 -6.30 -19.92 -18.42
C ASN A 9 -5.64 -20.07 -19.80
N GLU A 10 -5.80 -21.24 -20.41
CA GLU A 10 -5.18 -21.55 -21.71
C GLU A 10 -5.74 -20.68 -22.85
N ASN A 11 -7.07 -20.52 -22.93
CA ASN A 11 -7.71 -19.76 -24.01
C ASN A 11 -7.25 -18.29 -24.04
N ARG A 12 -7.11 -17.68 -22.86
CA ARG A 12 -6.72 -16.28 -22.69
C ARG A 12 -5.21 -16.07 -22.56
N ASN A 13 -4.39 -17.14 -22.58
CA ASN A 13 -2.95 -17.12 -22.30
C ASN A 13 -2.61 -16.49 -20.95
N VAL A 14 -3.37 -16.82 -19.92
CA VAL A 14 -3.12 -16.31 -18.56
C VAL A 14 -2.17 -17.28 -17.87
N THR A 15 -0.99 -16.78 -17.47
CA THR A 15 0.02 -17.58 -16.78
C THR A 15 0.49 -16.91 -15.49
N LEU A 16 0.87 -17.75 -14.53
CA LEU A 16 1.51 -17.37 -13.29
C LEU A 16 2.86 -18.06 -13.21
N THR A 17 3.94 -17.29 -13.34
CA THR A 17 5.29 -17.80 -13.13
C THR A 17 5.64 -17.67 -11.65
N ALA A 18 6.07 -18.76 -11.01
CA ALA A 18 6.45 -18.82 -9.61
C ALA A 18 7.95 -19.07 -9.47
N TYR A 19 8.64 -18.19 -8.74
CA TYR A 19 10.04 -18.29 -8.35
C TYR A 19 10.14 -18.61 -6.85
N ILE A 20 10.39 -19.88 -6.54
CA ILE A 20 10.32 -20.43 -5.18
C ILE A 20 11.71 -20.73 -4.64
N GLN A 21 12.04 -20.13 -3.50
CA GLN A 21 13.20 -20.42 -2.67
C GLN A 21 12.82 -21.41 -1.57
N GLU A 22 13.77 -22.26 -1.19
CA GLU A 22 13.60 -23.12 -0.02
C GLU A 22 13.50 -22.26 1.24
N ALA A 23 12.70 -22.69 2.20
CA ALA A 23 12.63 -22.08 3.53
C ALA A 23 12.48 -23.21 4.53
N ASP A 24 13.59 -23.71 5.04
CA ASP A 24 13.71 -24.67 6.14
C ASP A 24 15.20 -24.97 6.37
N GLY A 25 15.52 -25.85 7.30
CA GLY A 25 16.91 -26.30 7.55
C GLY A 25 17.80 -25.15 8.05
N GLU A 26 18.91 -24.89 7.37
CA GLU A 26 19.91 -23.88 7.77
C GLU A 26 19.38 -22.44 7.79
N PHE A 27 18.22 -22.17 7.18
CA PHE A 27 17.60 -20.85 7.18
C PHE A 27 17.02 -20.45 8.54
N GLY A 28 16.57 -21.41 9.36
CA GLY A 28 16.00 -21.14 10.68
C GLY A 28 14.57 -20.58 10.68
N PHE A 29 13.91 -20.53 9.51
CA PHE A 29 12.50 -20.18 9.34
C PHE A 29 11.88 -21.07 8.26
N SER A 30 10.56 -21.30 8.36
CA SER A 30 9.81 -22.20 7.47
C SER A 30 8.89 -21.48 6.47
N LYS A 31 8.75 -20.15 6.59
CA LYS A 31 7.88 -19.33 5.75
C LYS A 31 8.56 -18.03 5.29
N ARG A 32 8.17 -17.55 4.12
CA ARG A 32 8.65 -16.35 3.44
C ARG A 32 7.48 -15.45 3.04
N PRO A 33 7.71 -14.14 2.89
CA PRO A 33 6.73 -13.24 2.31
C PRO A 33 6.63 -13.49 0.79
N ALA A 34 5.56 -13.03 0.16
CA ALA A 34 5.37 -13.13 -1.28
C ALA A 34 5.23 -11.76 -1.94
N MET A 35 5.73 -11.66 -3.17
CA MET A 35 5.52 -10.53 -4.07
C MET A 35 4.90 -11.02 -5.38
N LEU A 36 3.71 -10.53 -5.70
CA LEU A 36 3.07 -10.73 -7.00
C LEU A 36 3.32 -9.52 -7.91
N VAL A 37 4.10 -9.75 -8.96
CA VAL A 37 4.44 -8.76 -9.99
C VAL A 37 3.39 -8.76 -11.08
N ILE A 38 2.89 -7.57 -11.41
CA ILE A 38 1.88 -7.30 -12.42
C ILE A 38 2.47 -6.32 -13.45
N PRO A 39 3.00 -6.83 -14.58
CA PRO A 39 3.63 -6.00 -15.60
C PRO A 39 2.65 -5.00 -16.23
N GLY A 40 3.16 -3.92 -16.80
CA GLY A 40 2.40 -3.00 -17.64
C GLY A 40 2.26 -3.48 -19.08
N GLY A 41 1.95 -2.55 -19.99
CA GLY A 41 1.71 -2.83 -21.41
C GLY A 41 0.34 -2.40 -21.92
N GLY A 42 -0.31 -1.42 -21.27
CA GLY A 42 -1.55 -0.80 -21.75
C GLY A 42 -2.73 -1.75 -21.90
N TYR A 43 -2.72 -2.90 -21.19
CA TYR A 43 -3.65 -4.02 -21.42
C TYR A 43 -3.64 -4.60 -22.86
N ALA A 44 -2.63 -4.28 -23.66
CA ALA A 44 -2.39 -4.88 -24.97
C ALA A 44 -1.35 -6.01 -24.91
N MET A 45 -0.47 -5.97 -23.91
CA MET A 45 0.52 -6.99 -23.61
C MET A 45 0.92 -6.94 -22.12
N CYS A 46 1.75 -7.89 -21.68
CA CYS A 46 2.48 -7.83 -20.41
C CYS A 46 3.96 -7.61 -20.70
N SER A 47 4.53 -6.48 -20.26
CA SER A 47 5.92 -6.09 -20.54
C SER A 47 6.95 -6.99 -19.85
N ASP A 48 7.88 -7.56 -20.60
CA ASP A 48 8.97 -8.38 -20.03
C ASP A 48 9.95 -7.56 -19.20
N GLN A 49 10.09 -6.27 -19.50
CA GLN A 49 10.96 -5.35 -18.76
C GLN A 49 10.46 -5.11 -17.33
N GLU A 50 9.17 -5.33 -17.07
CA GLU A 50 8.49 -5.09 -15.79
C GLU A 50 8.09 -6.41 -15.09
N ALA A 51 8.51 -7.55 -15.65
CA ALA A 51 8.23 -8.89 -15.15
C ALA A 51 9.42 -9.43 -14.33
N ASP A 52 10.27 -10.24 -14.95
CA ASP A 52 11.39 -10.91 -14.30
C ASP A 52 12.36 -9.94 -13.60
N PRO A 53 12.72 -8.76 -14.16
CA PRO A 53 13.60 -7.82 -13.47
C PRO A 53 13.07 -7.40 -12.10
N ALA A 54 11.76 -7.09 -12.01
CA ALA A 54 11.12 -6.76 -10.75
C ALA A 54 11.03 -7.99 -9.83
N ALA A 55 10.62 -9.14 -10.35
CA ALA A 55 10.53 -10.38 -9.57
C ALA A 55 11.87 -10.75 -8.91
N MET A 56 12.97 -10.64 -9.66
CA MET A 56 14.31 -10.95 -9.16
C MET A 56 14.76 -10.00 -8.04
N ALA A 57 14.35 -8.73 -8.08
CA ALA A 57 14.69 -7.77 -7.03
C ALA A 57 14.07 -8.16 -5.68
N TYR A 58 12.77 -8.50 -5.66
CA TYR A 58 12.09 -8.94 -4.44
C TYR A 58 12.51 -10.36 -4.03
N LEU A 59 12.78 -11.25 -4.98
CA LEU A 59 13.32 -12.57 -4.72
C LEU A 59 14.67 -12.47 -3.97
N LYS A 60 15.58 -11.60 -4.43
CA LYS A 60 16.85 -11.32 -3.75
C LYS A 60 16.65 -10.82 -2.32
N ALA A 61 15.58 -10.08 -2.05
CA ALA A 61 15.22 -9.60 -0.72
C ALA A 61 14.59 -10.68 0.20
N GLY A 62 14.42 -11.91 -0.29
CA GLY A 62 13.96 -13.05 0.49
C GLY A 62 12.48 -13.40 0.33
N TYR A 63 11.77 -12.70 -0.56
CA TYR A 63 10.39 -13.02 -0.94
C TYR A 63 10.36 -14.27 -1.84
N GLN A 64 9.24 -14.99 -1.85
CA GLN A 64 8.84 -15.71 -3.06
C GLN A 64 8.31 -14.70 -4.07
N ALA A 65 8.69 -14.84 -5.33
CA ALA A 65 8.28 -13.90 -6.36
C ALA A 65 7.39 -14.60 -7.39
N PHE A 66 6.34 -13.90 -7.80
CA PHE A 66 5.38 -14.37 -8.79
C PHE A 66 5.24 -13.33 -9.89
N VAL A 67 5.03 -13.76 -11.13
CA VAL A 67 4.70 -12.86 -12.25
C VAL A 67 3.38 -13.31 -12.84
N LEU A 68 2.38 -12.43 -12.82
CA LEU A 68 1.10 -12.66 -13.47
C LEU A 68 1.11 -12.04 -14.88
N ARG A 69 0.99 -12.90 -15.90
CA ARG A 69 0.63 -12.47 -17.25
C ARG A 69 -0.88 -12.61 -17.40
N TYR A 70 -1.57 -11.48 -17.27
CA TYR A 70 -3.03 -11.40 -17.24
C TYR A 70 -3.61 -11.24 -18.66
N THR A 71 -4.94 -11.34 -18.76
CA THR A 71 -5.67 -11.18 -20.03
C THR A 71 -5.44 -9.80 -20.64
N CYS A 72 -4.94 -9.78 -21.87
CA CYS A 72 -4.82 -8.58 -22.68
C CYS A 72 -5.76 -8.61 -23.89
N THR A 73 -6.02 -7.44 -24.48
CA THR A 73 -6.70 -7.34 -25.76
C THR A 73 -5.87 -8.00 -26.88
N PRO A 74 -6.52 -8.55 -27.93
CA PRO A 74 -7.97 -8.63 -28.15
C PRO A 74 -8.66 -9.81 -27.43
N LYS A 75 -7.94 -10.63 -26.66
CA LYS A 75 -8.49 -11.87 -26.05
C LYS A 75 -9.54 -11.61 -24.97
N GLY A 76 -9.51 -10.44 -24.34
CA GLY A 76 -10.49 -10.03 -23.37
C GLY A 76 -10.30 -8.60 -22.92
N LYS A 77 -11.26 -8.11 -22.13
CA LYS A 77 -11.29 -6.78 -21.52
C LYS A 77 -11.77 -6.91 -20.08
N TRP A 78 -11.74 -5.80 -19.34
CA TRP A 78 -12.34 -5.70 -18.01
C TRP A 78 -13.74 -6.34 -17.94
N PRO A 79 -14.07 -7.12 -16.88
CA PRO A 79 -13.31 -7.37 -15.64
C PRO A 79 -12.32 -8.56 -15.70
N LEU A 80 -12.10 -9.19 -16.85
CA LEU A 80 -11.26 -10.39 -16.96
C LEU A 80 -9.84 -10.28 -16.36
N PRO A 81 -9.10 -9.15 -16.48
CA PRO A 81 -7.80 -9.02 -15.82
C PRO A 81 -7.88 -9.05 -14.29
N LEU A 82 -8.96 -8.55 -13.69
CA LEU A 82 -9.19 -8.64 -12.26
C LEU A 82 -9.50 -10.10 -11.86
N GLU A 83 -10.32 -10.80 -12.63
CA GLU A 83 -10.59 -12.22 -12.41
C GLU A 83 -9.32 -13.08 -12.51
N ASP A 84 -8.36 -12.70 -13.37
CA ASP A 84 -7.07 -13.37 -13.48
C ASP A 84 -6.18 -13.11 -12.26
N TYR A 85 -6.22 -11.89 -11.72
CA TYR A 85 -5.58 -11.56 -10.45
C TYR A 85 -6.16 -12.39 -9.29
N GLU A 86 -7.49 -12.48 -9.18
CA GLU A 86 -8.15 -13.30 -8.16
C GLU A 86 -7.73 -14.77 -8.26
N GLN A 87 -7.71 -15.33 -9.49
CA GLN A 87 -7.24 -16.69 -9.73
C GLN A 87 -5.77 -16.89 -9.35
N ALA A 88 -4.91 -15.90 -9.63
CA ALA A 88 -3.50 -15.95 -9.26
C ALA A 88 -3.32 -15.93 -7.73
N MET A 89 -4.00 -15.02 -7.03
CA MET A 89 -3.96 -14.93 -5.58
C MET A 89 -4.49 -16.20 -4.92
N ALA A 90 -5.64 -16.71 -5.37
CA ALA A 90 -6.20 -17.97 -4.87
C ALA A 90 -5.22 -19.14 -5.07
N ARG A 91 -4.54 -19.22 -6.22
CA ARG A 91 -3.52 -20.25 -6.47
C ARG A 91 -2.29 -20.10 -5.56
N ILE A 92 -1.84 -18.87 -5.30
CA ILE A 92 -0.73 -18.60 -4.38
C ILE A 92 -1.11 -19.03 -2.96
N GLU A 93 -2.31 -18.69 -2.49
CA GLU A 93 -2.81 -19.07 -1.17
C GLU A 93 -3.03 -20.58 -1.03
N GLU A 94 -3.55 -21.24 -2.07
CA GLU A 94 -3.76 -22.70 -2.13
C GLU A 94 -2.42 -23.45 -1.95
N ARG A 95 -1.34 -22.95 -2.55
CA ARG A 95 -0.02 -23.57 -2.52
C ARG A 95 0.90 -23.01 -1.44
N ALA A 96 0.35 -22.28 -0.48
CA ALA A 96 1.16 -21.58 0.52
C ALA A 96 2.10 -22.51 1.29
N ASP A 97 1.66 -23.70 1.68
CA ASP A 97 2.52 -24.64 2.41
C ASP A 97 3.61 -25.25 1.50
N GLU A 98 3.28 -25.58 0.25
CA GLU A 98 4.24 -26.08 -0.76
C GLU A 98 5.32 -25.04 -1.09
N TRP A 99 4.93 -23.76 -1.11
CA TRP A 99 5.79 -22.65 -1.50
C TRP A 99 6.39 -21.91 -0.31
N HIS A 100 6.23 -22.45 0.90
CA HIS A 100 6.74 -21.87 2.13
C HIS A 100 6.31 -20.41 2.32
N LEU A 101 5.01 -20.14 2.17
CA LEU A 101 4.44 -18.81 2.23
C LEU A 101 3.73 -18.55 3.55
N ASP A 102 3.90 -17.32 4.04
CA ASP A 102 2.96 -16.73 4.98
C ASP A 102 1.87 -15.96 4.21
N LYS A 103 0.64 -16.46 4.29
CA LYS A 103 -0.53 -15.88 3.61
C LYS A 103 -0.87 -14.48 4.11
N THR A 104 -0.44 -14.12 5.31
CA THR A 104 -0.63 -12.76 5.84
C THR A 104 0.52 -11.82 5.46
N LYS A 105 1.38 -12.22 4.50
CA LYS A 105 2.56 -11.48 4.04
C LYS A 105 2.66 -11.50 2.51
N ILE A 106 1.54 -11.37 1.80
CA ILE A 106 1.50 -11.30 0.32
C ILE A 106 1.31 -9.84 -0.11
N ALA A 107 2.27 -9.29 -0.84
CA ALA A 107 2.19 -7.97 -1.46
C ALA A 107 2.11 -8.06 -2.98
N VAL A 108 1.71 -6.96 -3.61
CA VAL A 108 1.69 -6.82 -5.08
C VAL A 108 2.55 -5.65 -5.52
N VAL A 109 3.14 -5.73 -6.70
CA VAL A 109 3.76 -4.61 -7.39
C VAL A 109 3.23 -4.54 -8.81
N GLY A 110 2.73 -3.37 -9.21
CA GLY A 110 2.16 -3.15 -10.53
C GLY A 110 2.79 -1.96 -11.25
N PHE A 111 2.99 -2.10 -12.56
CA PHE A 111 3.60 -1.07 -13.42
C PHE A 111 2.61 -0.56 -14.45
N SER A 112 2.45 0.76 -14.61
CA SER A 112 1.58 1.35 -15.66
C SER A 112 0.15 0.76 -15.64
N ALA A 113 -0.28 0.06 -16.69
CA ALA A 113 -1.55 -0.69 -16.73
C ALA A 113 -1.62 -1.84 -15.70
N GLY A 114 -0.50 -2.51 -15.39
CA GLY A 114 -0.41 -3.42 -14.25
C GLY A 114 -0.48 -2.70 -12.92
N GLY A 115 -0.05 -1.42 -12.87
CA GLY A 115 -0.23 -0.52 -11.74
C GLY A 115 -1.70 -0.17 -11.50
N HIS A 116 -2.47 0.00 -12.57
CA HIS A 116 -3.93 0.08 -12.48
C HIS A 116 -4.54 -1.19 -11.87
N LEU A 117 -4.14 -2.37 -12.35
CA LEU A 117 -4.63 -3.65 -11.82
C LEU A 117 -4.22 -3.87 -10.35
N ALA A 118 -2.99 -3.53 -9.96
CA ALA A 118 -2.54 -3.55 -8.57
C ALA A 118 -3.31 -2.57 -7.68
N ALA A 119 -3.65 -1.38 -8.19
CA ALA A 119 -4.48 -0.42 -7.48
C ALA A 119 -5.92 -0.94 -7.31
N CYS A 120 -6.48 -1.61 -8.33
CA CYS A 120 -7.76 -2.31 -8.21
C CYS A 120 -7.70 -3.47 -7.21
N ALA A 121 -6.57 -4.20 -7.15
CA ALA A 121 -6.37 -5.24 -6.16
C ALA A 121 -6.39 -4.68 -4.73
N ALA A 122 -5.77 -3.52 -4.50
CA ALA A 122 -5.79 -2.87 -3.20
C ALA A 122 -7.19 -2.37 -2.77
N THR A 123 -7.99 -1.88 -3.73
CA THR A 123 -9.25 -1.19 -3.44
C THR A 123 -10.49 -2.07 -3.58
N ILE A 124 -10.58 -2.87 -4.66
CA ILE A 124 -11.80 -3.53 -5.13
C ILE A 124 -11.76 -5.06 -4.94
N ALA A 125 -10.61 -5.71 -5.09
CA ALA A 125 -10.51 -7.18 -5.08
C ALA A 125 -11.03 -7.83 -3.80
N GLU A 126 -11.43 -9.10 -3.93
CA GLU A 126 -11.75 -9.97 -2.81
C GLU A 126 -10.46 -10.47 -2.14
N HIS A 127 -9.51 -11.01 -2.91
CA HIS A 127 -8.18 -11.36 -2.44
C HIS A 127 -7.25 -10.14 -2.36
N LYS A 128 -7.50 -9.27 -1.38
CA LYS A 128 -6.71 -8.07 -1.16
C LYS A 128 -5.26 -8.40 -0.74
N PRO A 129 -4.25 -7.75 -1.33
CA PRO A 129 -2.89 -7.87 -0.86
C PRO A 129 -2.74 -7.14 0.48
N VAL A 130 -1.70 -7.51 1.23
CA VAL A 130 -1.38 -6.86 2.51
C VAL A 130 -0.78 -5.46 2.29
N ALA A 131 -0.11 -5.26 1.15
CA ALA A 131 0.41 -3.98 0.71
C ALA A 131 0.54 -3.95 -0.82
N ALA A 132 0.47 -2.76 -1.42
CA ALA A 132 0.58 -2.57 -2.88
C ALA A 132 1.68 -1.56 -3.24
N VAL A 133 2.55 -1.94 -4.17
CA VAL A 133 3.56 -1.05 -4.76
C VAL A 133 3.08 -0.63 -6.15
N LEU A 134 2.82 0.65 -6.35
CA LEU A 134 2.22 1.21 -7.56
C LEU A 134 3.25 2.07 -8.30
N VAL A 135 3.74 1.56 -9.43
CA VAL A 135 4.80 2.21 -10.22
C VAL A 135 4.18 2.85 -11.47
N TYR A 136 4.24 4.19 -11.55
CA TYR A 136 3.60 5.06 -12.56
C TYR A 136 2.20 4.58 -12.97
N PRO A 137 1.28 4.35 -12.01
CA PRO A 137 0.03 3.64 -12.28
C PRO A 137 -0.92 4.48 -13.14
N ALA A 138 -1.65 3.82 -14.04
CA ALA A 138 -2.81 4.41 -14.70
C ALA A 138 -4.01 4.44 -13.74
N ILE A 139 -4.57 5.61 -13.44
CA ILE A 139 -5.59 5.78 -12.38
C ILE A 139 -6.79 6.58 -12.85
N LEU A 140 -6.56 7.62 -13.65
CA LEU A 140 -7.56 8.59 -14.08
C LEU A 140 -8.26 8.13 -15.36
N LYS A 141 -9.47 8.65 -15.53
CA LYS A 141 -10.36 8.36 -16.65
C LYS A 141 -9.67 8.37 -18.01
N ASP A 142 -8.93 9.43 -18.34
CA ASP A 142 -8.40 9.61 -19.69
C ASP A 142 -7.42 8.49 -20.09
N ILE A 143 -6.55 8.06 -19.17
CA ILE A 143 -5.60 6.98 -19.44
C ILE A 143 -6.25 5.60 -19.32
N CYS A 144 -7.16 5.41 -18.35
CA CYS A 144 -7.89 4.16 -18.19
C CYS A 144 -8.74 3.88 -19.44
N ASP A 145 -9.56 4.83 -19.87
CA ASP A 145 -10.42 4.65 -21.05
C ASP A 145 -9.62 4.50 -22.35
N MET A 146 -8.45 5.13 -22.44
CA MET A 146 -7.53 4.91 -23.57
C MET A 146 -7.04 3.46 -23.62
N CYS A 147 -6.70 2.87 -22.47
CA CYS A 147 -6.28 1.46 -22.39
C CYS A 147 -7.46 0.52 -22.67
N GLN A 148 -8.56 0.66 -21.92
CA GLN A 148 -9.82 -0.05 -22.12
C GLN A 148 -11.00 0.79 -21.57
N PRO A 149 -11.97 1.18 -22.42
CA PRO A 149 -13.16 1.90 -21.96
C PRO A 149 -13.96 1.11 -20.92
N GLY A 150 -14.41 1.78 -19.86
CA GLY A 150 -15.29 1.20 -18.83
C GLY A 150 -14.57 0.45 -17.71
N MET A 151 -13.25 0.63 -17.58
CA MET A 151 -12.51 0.22 -16.40
C MET A 151 -12.84 1.10 -15.19
N PRO A 152 -12.71 0.59 -13.95
CA PRO A 152 -12.82 1.42 -12.76
C PRO A 152 -11.68 2.45 -12.71
N TYR A 153 -11.88 3.50 -11.92
CA TYR A 153 -10.82 4.45 -11.59
C TYR A 153 -10.44 4.22 -10.13
N PRO A 154 -9.33 3.54 -9.82
CA PRO A 154 -9.07 2.99 -8.48
C PRO A 154 -9.16 4.00 -7.33
N HIS A 155 -8.80 5.26 -7.59
CA HIS A 155 -8.89 6.34 -6.60
C HIS A 155 -10.33 6.61 -6.09
N GLU A 156 -11.36 6.29 -6.88
CA GLU A 156 -12.78 6.43 -6.48
C GLU A 156 -13.24 5.31 -5.54
N TYR A 157 -12.47 4.23 -5.42
CA TYR A 157 -12.78 3.03 -4.63
C TYR A 157 -11.92 2.93 -3.36
N VAL A 158 -11.15 3.97 -3.02
CA VAL A 158 -10.36 3.99 -1.79
C VAL A 158 -11.29 4.05 -0.58
N THR A 159 -11.06 3.17 0.38
CA THR A 159 -11.78 3.09 1.65
C THR A 159 -10.78 2.87 2.78
N ALA A 160 -11.23 2.95 4.03
CA ALA A 160 -10.42 2.57 5.18
C ALA A 160 -9.96 1.09 5.17
N LYS A 161 -10.54 0.25 4.30
CA LYS A 161 -10.15 -1.16 4.08
C LYS A 161 -9.14 -1.34 2.93
N THR A 162 -8.71 -0.27 2.29
CA THR A 162 -7.64 -0.32 1.30
C THR A 162 -6.31 -0.58 2.01
N CYS A 163 -5.50 -1.50 1.48
CA CYS A 163 -4.19 -1.79 2.07
C CYS A 163 -3.22 -0.59 1.90
N PRO A 164 -2.14 -0.52 2.69
CA PRO A 164 -1.09 0.47 2.48
C PRO A 164 -0.50 0.43 1.07
N CYS A 165 -0.08 1.60 0.58
CA CYS A 165 0.48 1.75 -0.77
C CYS A 165 1.88 2.37 -0.75
N PHE A 166 2.79 1.90 -1.60
CA PHE A 166 4.05 2.57 -1.92
C PHE A 166 4.00 3.02 -3.37
N MET A 167 4.21 4.30 -3.64
CA MET A 167 3.95 4.89 -4.94
C MET A 167 5.23 5.46 -5.54
N VAL A 168 5.43 5.24 -6.84
CA VAL A 168 6.63 5.72 -7.53
C VAL A 168 6.25 6.29 -8.87
N ALA A 169 6.72 7.49 -9.21
CA ALA A 169 6.51 8.08 -10.52
C ALA A 169 7.65 9.01 -10.91
N ALA A 170 7.75 9.32 -12.20
CA ALA A 170 8.59 10.42 -12.69
C ALA A 170 7.70 11.62 -13.00
N ARG A 171 8.12 12.82 -12.59
CA ARG A 171 7.37 14.05 -12.81
C ARG A 171 7.19 14.37 -14.30
N ASP A 172 8.16 13.99 -15.14
CA ASP A 172 8.16 14.24 -16.57
C ASP A 172 7.52 13.11 -17.39
N ASP A 173 6.81 12.17 -16.76
CA ASP A 173 6.00 11.18 -17.44
C ASP A 173 4.89 11.87 -18.25
N ARG A 174 4.94 11.72 -19.58
CA ARG A 174 3.97 12.28 -20.53
C ARG A 174 2.99 11.25 -21.07
N THR A 175 3.20 9.97 -20.75
CA THR A 175 2.30 8.89 -21.14
C THR A 175 1.22 8.75 -20.07
N VAL A 176 1.63 8.64 -18.81
CA VAL A 176 0.74 8.61 -17.66
C VAL A 176 1.06 9.83 -16.81
N ASP A 177 0.32 10.92 -17.03
CA ASP A 177 0.58 12.20 -16.35
C ASP A 177 0.62 12.02 -14.83
N ILE A 178 1.53 12.76 -14.17
CA ILE A 178 1.76 12.69 -12.73
C ILE A 178 0.48 12.84 -11.90
N SER A 179 -0.55 13.51 -12.43
CA SER A 179 -1.86 13.64 -11.80
C SER A 179 -2.50 12.29 -11.43
N ASN A 180 -2.16 11.19 -12.12
CA ASN A 180 -2.61 9.84 -11.75
C ASN A 180 -2.10 9.43 -10.36
N THR A 181 -0.81 9.63 -10.13
CA THR A 181 -0.14 9.33 -8.86
C THR A 181 -0.67 10.28 -7.78
N LEU A 182 -0.65 11.59 -8.02
CA LEU A 182 -1.11 12.59 -7.05
C LEU A 182 -2.60 12.39 -6.65
N ARG A 183 -3.46 11.99 -7.59
CA ARG A 183 -4.88 11.76 -7.29
C ARG A 183 -5.08 10.53 -6.40
N MET A 184 -4.30 9.46 -6.63
CA MET A 184 -4.36 8.28 -5.77
C MET A 184 -3.84 8.58 -4.36
N GLU A 185 -2.74 9.34 -4.23
CA GLU A 185 -2.22 9.80 -2.92
C GLU A 185 -3.28 10.60 -2.15
N LEU A 186 -3.94 11.53 -2.82
CA LEU A 186 -4.99 12.33 -2.20
C LEU A 186 -6.15 11.46 -1.70
N ALA A 187 -6.61 10.50 -2.50
CA ALA A 187 -7.67 9.59 -2.09
C ALA A 187 -7.27 8.70 -0.89
N LEU A 188 -6.02 8.21 -0.85
CA LEU A 188 -5.47 7.46 0.28
C LEU A 188 -5.40 8.33 1.54
N ALA A 189 -4.91 9.57 1.42
CA ALA A 189 -4.85 10.53 2.52
C ALA A 189 -6.23 10.87 3.09
N GLU A 190 -7.21 11.14 2.22
CA GLU A 190 -8.60 11.44 2.59
C GLU A 190 -9.28 10.30 3.36
N LYS A 191 -8.83 9.06 3.15
CA LYS A 191 -9.33 7.85 3.83
C LYS A 191 -8.42 7.35 4.96
N GLY A 192 -7.35 8.09 5.29
CA GLY A 192 -6.40 7.73 6.34
C GLY A 192 -5.66 6.41 6.11
N VAL A 193 -5.53 5.99 4.85
CA VAL A 193 -4.77 4.80 4.45
C VAL A 193 -3.29 5.18 4.41
N ALA A 194 -2.43 4.35 5.02
CA ALA A 194 -1.00 4.62 5.04
C ALA A 194 -0.40 4.52 3.64
N PHE A 195 0.45 5.47 3.26
CA PHE A 195 1.23 5.37 2.03
C PHE A 195 2.59 6.05 2.13
N GLU A 196 3.50 5.64 1.26
CA GLU A 196 4.74 6.34 0.97
C GLU A 196 4.80 6.66 -0.52
N SER A 197 5.42 7.77 -0.92
CA SER A 197 5.51 8.16 -2.32
C SER A 197 6.85 8.77 -2.70
N HIS A 198 7.35 8.38 -3.87
CA HIS A 198 8.61 8.82 -4.47
C HIS A 198 8.36 9.36 -5.86
N ILE A 199 8.35 10.69 -5.99
CA ILE A 199 8.23 11.38 -7.29
C ILE A 199 9.60 11.91 -7.72
N TYR A 200 10.18 11.27 -8.73
CA TYR A 200 11.48 11.64 -9.28
C TYR A 200 11.36 12.83 -10.25
N SER A 201 12.37 13.69 -10.31
CA SER A 201 12.36 14.89 -11.15
C SER A 201 12.24 14.59 -12.64
N TYR A 202 12.86 13.49 -13.08
CA TYR A 202 12.79 13.00 -14.45
C TYR A 202 13.05 11.49 -14.52
N GLY A 203 12.50 10.84 -15.54
CA GLY A 203 12.59 9.40 -15.78
C GLY A 203 11.71 8.92 -16.93
N GLY A 204 10.74 9.74 -17.36
CA GLY A 204 9.76 9.36 -18.38
C GLY A 204 8.84 8.23 -17.91
N HIS A 205 8.15 7.60 -18.87
CA HIS A 205 7.31 6.44 -18.62
C HIS A 205 8.09 5.14 -18.78
N GLY A 206 7.65 4.07 -18.10
CA GLY A 206 8.11 2.71 -18.35
C GLY A 206 9.55 2.45 -17.91
N PHE A 207 10.00 3.11 -16.83
CA PHE A 207 11.37 2.98 -16.36
C PHE A 207 11.65 1.67 -15.59
N SER A 208 10.62 0.87 -15.31
CA SER A 208 10.70 -0.39 -14.56
C SER A 208 11.48 -0.24 -13.24
N THR A 209 12.50 -1.06 -12.99
CA THR A 209 13.38 -0.99 -11.81
C THR A 209 14.39 0.15 -11.88
N GLY A 210 14.45 0.90 -12.98
CA GLY A 210 15.35 2.04 -13.15
C GLY A 210 16.75 1.70 -13.65
N GLU A 211 17.06 0.41 -13.82
CA GLU A 211 18.40 -0.04 -14.22
C GLU A 211 18.78 0.39 -15.63
N ASP A 212 20.06 0.75 -15.83
CA ASP A 212 20.59 1.24 -17.11
C ASP A 212 20.47 0.22 -18.26
N TRP A 213 20.44 -1.08 -17.94
CA TRP A 213 20.32 -2.15 -18.94
C TRP A 213 18.87 -2.41 -19.38
N ILE A 214 17.89 -1.83 -18.68
CA ILE A 214 16.47 -1.85 -19.04
C ILE A 214 16.09 -0.56 -19.75
N ASN A 215 16.56 0.56 -19.21
CA ASN A 215 16.14 1.89 -19.61
C ASN A 215 16.81 2.34 -20.90
N THR A 216 15.99 2.70 -21.88
CA THR A 216 16.44 3.35 -23.12
C THR A 216 16.44 4.88 -23.01
N ASN A 217 15.72 5.43 -22.03
CA ASN A 217 15.66 6.85 -21.74
C ASN A 217 16.69 7.25 -20.67
N SER A 218 17.10 8.52 -20.69
CA SER A 218 17.87 9.09 -19.59
C SER A 218 16.97 9.20 -18.34
N VAL A 219 17.27 8.40 -17.32
CA VAL A 219 16.55 8.40 -16.04
C VAL A 219 17.34 9.12 -14.94
N CYS A 220 16.65 9.55 -13.88
CA CYS A 220 17.35 10.09 -12.72
C CYS A 220 18.29 9.03 -12.12
N PRO A 221 19.57 9.32 -11.82
CA PRO A 221 20.50 8.33 -11.25
C PRO A 221 20.09 7.77 -9.89
N ARG A 222 19.15 8.44 -9.21
CA ARG A 222 18.57 7.97 -7.94
C ARG A 222 17.38 7.06 -8.14
N LEU A 223 16.82 7.00 -9.35
CA LEU A 223 15.58 6.29 -9.64
C LEU A 223 15.65 4.81 -9.21
N PRO A 224 16.72 4.03 -9.47
CA PRO A 224 16.79 2.64 -9.03
C PRO A 224 16.59 2.41 -7.52
N ARG A 225 16.80 3.44 -6.68
CA ARG A 225 16.67 3.36 -5.22
C ARG A 225 15.24 3.10 -4.77
N TRP A 226 14.24 3.43 -5.60
CA TRP A 226 12.84 3.15 -5.26
C TRP A 226 12.60 1.67 -4.93
N VAL A 227 13.36 0.76 -5.56
CA VAL A 227 13.25 -0.69 -5.33
C VAL A 227 13.75 -1.07 -3.94
N SER A 228 14.88 -0.53 -3.49
CA SER A 228 15.36 -0.78 -2.12
C SER A 228 14.44 -0.14 -1.09
N ASP A 229 13.97 1.07 -1.38
CA ASP A 229 13.09 1.82 -0.47
C ASP A 229 11.74 1.10 -0.33
N SER A 230 11.19 0.54 -1.42
CA SER A 230 9.95 -0.26 -1.36
C SER A 230 10.12 -1.54 -0.55
N ILE A 231 11.26 -2.22 -0.65
CA ILE A 231 11.56 -3.43 0.13
C ILE A 231 11.64 -3.10 1.63
N GLU A 232 12.31 -2.00 1.99
CA GLU A 232 12.41 -1.56 3.38
C GLU A 232 11.03 -1.18 3.93
N TRP A 233 10.28 -0.37 3.19
CA TRP A 233 8.90 -0.01 3.53
C TRP A 233 7.98 -1.23 3.68
N LEU A 234 8.09 -2.23 2.79
CA LEU A 234 7.33 -3.47 2.92
C LEU A 234 7.69 -4.21 4.23
N GLY A 235 8.96 -4.18 4.63
CA GLY A 235 9.40 -4.71 5.92
C GLY A 235 8.80 -3.97 7.12
N GLU A 236 8.52 -2.68 7.00
CA GLU A 236 7.85 -1.90 8.04
C GLU A 236 6.36 -2.21 8.14
N VAL A 237 5.66 -2.32 7.01
CA VAL A 237 4.19 -2.51 6.99
C VAL A 237 3.77 -3.97 7.11
N MET A 238 4.61 -4.91 6.68
CA MET A 238 4.33 -6.35 6.75
C MET A 238 5.18 -7.06 7.79
N GLY A 239 6.21 -6.43 8.36
CA GLY A 239 7.20 -7.12 9.18
C GLY A 239 8.30 -7.76 8.34
N LYS A 240 9.56 -7.51 8.71
CA LYS A 240 10.75 -7.94 7.98
C LYS A 240 11.10 -9.39 8.31
N LEU A 241 11.41 -10.19 7.30
CA LEU A 241 11.93 -11.54 7.52
C LEU A 241 13.38 -11.48 8.03
N THR A 242 13.62 -12.12 9.18
CA THR A 242 14.95 -12.28 9.80
C THR A 242 15.23 -13.75 10.10
N ARG A 243 16.43 -14.07 10.59
CA ARG A 243 16.74 -15.42 11.10
C ARG A 243 15.83 -15.84 12.26
N GLY A 244 15.27 -14.90 13.00
CA GLY A 244 14.32 -15.17 14.10
C GLY A 244 12.86 -15.27 13.64
N GLY A 245 12.59 -15.26 12.33
CA GLY A 245 11.25 -15.12 11.76
C GLY A 245 10.92 -13.67 11.42
N PHE A 246 9.63 -13.39 11.22
CA PHE A 246 9.16 -12.03 10.91
C PHE A 246 9.20 -11.13 12.14
N THR A 247 9.63 -9.89 11.95
CA THR A 247 9.39 -8.84 12.94
C THR A 247 7.90 -8.47 12.96
N GLU A 248 7.46 -7.84 14.04
CA GLU A 248 6.16 -7.17 14.04
C GLU A 248 6.18 -5.97 13.08
N PRO A 249 5.06 -5.68 12.39
CA PRO A 249 4.90 -4.45 11.63
C PRO A 249 5.07 -3.21 12.52
N VAL A 250 5.79 -2.20 12.03
CA VAL A 250 6.07 -0.96 12.76
C VAL A 250 4.91 0.03 12.64
N ARG A 251 4.14 -0.02 11.55
CA ARG A 251 2.91 0.78 11.38
C ARG A 251 1.77 -0.13 10.94
N ALA A 252 0.66 -0.08 11.68
CA ALA A 252 -0.61 -0.66 11.24
C ALA A 252 -1.06 0.02 9.94
N GLY A 253 -1.91 -0.62 9.13
CA GLY A 253 -2.27 -0.14 7.78
C GLY A 253 -2.99 1.21 7.69
N SER A 254 -3.08 1.95 8.79
CA SER A 254 -3.60 3.31 8.88
C SER A 254 -2.63 4.21 9.64
N MET A 255 -2.58 5.49 9.27
CA MET A 255 -1.74 6.50 9.92
C MET A 255 -2.17 6.81 11.36
N ASN A 256 -3.37 6.41 11.76
CA ASN A 256 -3.95 6.68 13.07
C ASN A 256 -4.98 5.59 13.47
N GLY A 257 -5.44 5.63 14.72
CA GLY A 257 -6.42 4.72 15.29
C GLY A 257 -7.87 4.99 14.88
N ASN A 258 -8.17 5.96 13.99
CA ASN A 258 -9.55 6.39 13.72
C ASN A 258 -10.45 5.25 13.22
N PHE A 259 -9.87 4.23 12.58
CA PHE A 259 -10.60 3.08 12.03
C PHE A 259 -10.42 1.79 12.85
N ALA A 260 -9.72 1.86 13.99
CA ALA A 260 -9.59 0.73 14.91
C ALA A 260 -10.95 0.41 15.56
N PRO A 261 -11.22 -0.85 15.97
CA PRO A 261 -12.51 -1.23 16.57
C PRO A 261 -12.77 -0.55 17.93
N VAL A 262 -11.73 -0.09 18.60
CA VAL A 262 -11.76 0.60 19.90
C VAL A 262 -10.99 1.91 19.81
N LEU A 263 -11.33 2.87 20.67
CA LEU A 263 -10.60 4.13 20.73
C LEU A 263 -9.22 3.94 21.36
N SER A 264 -8.26 4.76 20.95
CA SER A 264 -6.92 4.82 21.52
C SER A 264 -6.38 6.25 21.43
N VAL A 265 -5.28 6.54 22.11
CA VAL A 265 -4.59 7.83 21.95
C VAL A 265 -3.98 8.01 20.55
N ASP A 266 -3.94 6.95 19.74
CA ASP A 266 -3.51 7.02 18.34
C ASP A 266 -4.63 7.53 17.43
N CYS A 267 -5.85 7.76 17.93
CA CYS A 267 -6.90 8.45 17.18
C CYS A 267 -6.61 9.96 17.06
N THR A 268 -6.99 10.56 15.93
CA THR A 268 -6.90 12.01 15.69
C THR A 268 -7.82 12.80 16.62
N LEU A 269 -7.40 14.02 16.98
CA LEU A 269 -8.20 14.91 17.82
C LEU A 269 -9.57 15.24 17.22
N SER A 270 -9.63 15.45 15.89
CA SER A 270 -10.88 15.70 15.16
C SER A 270 -11.84 14.53 15.27
N HIS A 271 -11.33 13.30 15.17
CA HIS A 271 -12.13 12.08 15.31
C HIS A 271 -12.63 11.91 16.74
N LEU A 272 -11.74 12.02 17.71
CA LEU A 272 -12.04 11.89 19.13
C LEU A 272 -13.10 12.90 19.62
N ARG A 273 -13.10 14.13 19.09
CA ARG A 273 -14.10 15.16 19.43
C ARG A 273 -15.52 14.78 19.00
N ARG A 274 -15.69 13.88 18.04
CA ARG A 274 -16.99 13.43 17.52
C ARG A 274 -17.50 12.13 18.16
N GLN A 275 -16.71 11.52 19.04
CA GLN A 275 -17.05 10.26 19.70
C GLN A 275 -18.14 10.43 20.78
N SER A 276 -18.47 9.33 21.47
CA SER A 276 -19.49 9.30 22.52
C SER A 276 -19.25 10.34 23.62
N GLU A 277 -20.31 10.71 24.35
CA GLU A 277 -20.21 11.61 25.51
C GLU A 277 -19.27 11.06 26.60
N GLU A 278 -19.19 9.74 26.73
CA GLU A 278 -18.24 9.07 27.62
C GLU A 278 -16.79 9.33 27.21
N ALA A 279 -16.47 9.20 25.91
CA ALA A 279 -15.15 9.51 25.37
C ALA A 279 -14.83 11.00 25.56
N LYS A 280 -15.78 11.90 25.27
CA LYS A 280 -15.61 13.34 25.48
C LYS A 280 -15.35 13.68 26.95
N ALA A 281 -16.00 13.01 27.90
CA ALA A 281 -15.76 13.23 29.33
C ALA A 281 -14.34 12.84 29.74
N VAL A 282 -13.84 11.70 29.25
CA VAL A 282 -12.44 11.25 29.49
C VAL A 282 -11.43 12.22 28.87
N LEU A 283 -11.74 12.78 27.70
CA LEU A 283 -10.86 13.70 26.96
C LEU A 283 -11.01 15.17 27.36
N ALA A 284 -12.00 15.51 28.20
CA ALA A 284 -12.30 16.90 28.57
C ALA A 284 -11.08 17.67 29.12
N PRO A 285 -10.23 17.09 30.00
CA PRO A 285 -9.03 17.79 30.48
C PRO A 285 -8.05 18.15 29.36
N MET A 286 -7.91 17.29 28.35
CA MET A 286 -7.03 17.52 27.21
C MET A 286 -7.58 18.64 26.31
N PHE A 287 -8.88 18.63 26.00
CA PHE A 287 -9.49 19.70 25.19
C PHE A 287 -9.49 21.05 25.92
N ALA A 288 -9.72 21.07 27.24
CA ALA A 288 -9.60 22.28 28.05
C ALA A 288 -8.17 22.84 28.02
N ALA A 289 -7.14 21.98 28.04
CA ALA A 289 -5.76 22.42 27.91
C ALA A 289 -5.47 23.03 26.52
N ILE A 290 -6.02 22.45 25.45
CA ILE A 290 -5.91 23.00 24.09
C ILE A 290 -6.58 24.38 24.01
N GLU A 291 -7.76 24.54 24.59
CA GLU A 291 -8.47 25.83 24.66
C GLU A 291 -7.67 26.89 25.42
N ALA A 292 -7.07 26.53 26.56
CA ALA A 292 -6.21 27.44 27.32
C ALA A 292 -4.97 27.88 26.52
N VAL A 293 -4.38 26.98 25.72
CA VAL A 293 -3.28 27.32 24.80
C VAL A 293 -3.75 28.27 23.70
N ALA A 294 -4.94 28.04 23.13
CA ALA A 294 -5.52 28.92 22.13
C ALA A 294 -5.70 30.34 22.69
N GLU A 295 -6.28 30.45 23.89
CA GLU A 295 -6.48 31.73 24.58
C GLU A 295 -5.15 32.44 24.85
N ALA A 296 -4.17 31.75 25.43
CA ALA A 296 -2.87 32.32 25.75
C ALA A 296 -2.10 32.82 24.50
N ARG A 297 -2.31 32.17 23.35
CA ARG A 297 -1.69 32.54 22.06
C ARG A 297 -2.57 33.43 21.19
N GLN A 298 -3.74 33.86 21.69
CA GLN A 298 -4.71 34.69 20.97
C GLN A 298 -5.19 34.05 19.66
N PHE A 299 -5.27 32.72 19.62
CA PHE A 299 -5.92 31.96 18.55
C PHE A 299 -7.39 31.71 18.92
N SER A 300 -8.26 31.55 17.92
CA SER A 300 -9.58 30.97 18.18
C SER A 300 -9.43 29.48 18.49
N ALA A 301 -10.23 28.94 19.41
CA ALA A 301 -10.23 27.51 19.72
C ALA A 301 -10.53 26.67 18.48
N GLU A 302 -11.47 27.11 17.63
CA GLU A 302 -11.75 26.47 16.33
C GLU A 302 -10.56 26.55 15.37
N GLY A 303 -9.87 27.69 15.29
CA GLY A 303 -8.71 27.86 14.41
C GLY A 303 -7.54 26.97 14.82
N LEU A 304 -7.26 26.88 16.14
CA LEU A 304 -6.25 25.97 16.64
C LEU A 304 -6.64 24.51 16.38
N MET A 305 -7.89 24.13 16.68
CA MET A 305 -8.39 22.78 16.41
C MET A 305 -8.37 22.41 14.93
N ALA A 306 -8.64 23.35 14.02
CA ALA A 306 -8.50 23.13 12.58
C ALA A 306 -7.04 22.86 12.18
N ALA A 307 -6.08 23.52 12.85
CA ALA A 307 -4.66 23.33 12.58
C ALA A 307 -4.11 22.01 13.15
N ILE A 308 -4.55 21.60 14.35
CA ILE A 308 -4.00 20.42 15.03
C ILE A 308 -4.88 19.18 14.92
N GLY A 309 -6.10 19.29 14.40
CA GLY A 309 -7.13 18.25 14.45
C GLY A 309 -6.75 16.91 13.81
N ASN A 310 -5.82 16.92 12.86
CA ASN A 310 -5.31 15.71 12.20
C ASN A 310 -4.17 15.02 12.97
N ASN A 311 -3.61 15.65 14.00
CA ASN A 311 -2.66 14.99 14.89
C ASN A 311 -3.41 14.03 15.81
N THR A 312 -2.75 12.93 16.17
CA THR A 312 -3.22 12.00 17.19
C THR A 312 -3.15 12.64 18.57
N ALA A 313 -3.96 12.14 19.52
CA ALA A 313 -3.86 12.58 20.90
C ALA A 313 -2.45 12.32 21.46
N ARG A 314 -1.83 11.17 21.12
CA ARG A 314 -0.45 10.84 21.49
C ARG A 314 0.55 11.89 21.02
N GLU A 315 0.56 12.23 19.74
CA GLU A 315 1.49 13.22 19.18
C GLU A 315 1.39 14.57 19.89
N ILE A 316 0.18 15.03 20.19
CA ILE A 316 -0.04 16.31 20.88
C ILE A 316 0.44 16.23 22.34
N MET A 317 0.16 15.12 23.03
CA MET A 317 0.61 14.89 24.40
C MET A 317 2.14 14.78 24.50
N GLU A 318 2.79 14.12 23.55
CA GLU A 318 4.25 14.03 23.48
C GLU A 318 4.89 15.38 23.15
N MET A 319 4.30 16.13 22.20
CA MET A 319 4.77 17.48 21.83
C MET A 319 4.74 18.45 23.02
N VAL A 320 3.75 18.32 23.91
CA VAL A 320 3.65 19.12 25.15
C VAL A 320 4.25 18.43 26.38
N GLN A 321 5.03 17.36 26.17
CA GLN A 321 5.82 16.66 27.18
C GLN A 321 4.99 16.08 28.34
N ILE A 322 3.78 15.61 28.05
CA ILE A 322 2.98 14.85 29.01
C ILE A 322 3.72 13.54 29.33
N PRO A 323 3.84 13.14 30.62
CA PRO A 323 4.50 11.90 31.00
C PRO A 323 3.89 10.66 30.32
N ALA A 324 4.74 9.71 29.92
CA ALA A 324 4.34 8.48 29.24
C ALA A 324 3.30 7.65 30.03
N ASP A 325 3.38 7.65 31.36
CA ASP A 325 2.41 6.98 32.23
C ASP A 325 1.01 7.61 32.09
N SER A 326 0.92 8.94 32.00
CA SER A 326 -0.36 9.64 31.79
C SER A 326 -0.95 9.36 30.41
N ILE A 327 -0.11 9.25 29.38
CA ILE A 327 -0.54 8.84 28.04
C ILE A 327 -1.08 7.40 28.10
N THR A 328 -0.39 6.51 28.80
CA THR A 328 -0.77 5.09 28.94
C THR A 328 -2.10 4.94 29.67
N GLU A 329 -2.34 5.69 30.74
CA GLU A 329 -3.61 5.66 31.48
C GLU A 329 -4.78 6.18 30.63
N LEU A 330 -4.58 7.27 29.88
CA LEU A 330 -5.60 7.77 28.96
C LEU A 330 -5.91 6.75 27.87
N ASP A 331 -4.87 6.15 27.28
CA ASP A 331 -5.00 5.13 26.26
C ASP A 331 -5.79 3.92 26.76
N LYS A 332 -5.52 3.47 27.97
CA LYS A 332 -6.23 2.36 28.62
C LYS A 332 -7.71 2.67 28.86
N ALA A 333 -8.05 3.91 29.21
CA ALA A 333 -9.43 4.35 29.36
C ALA A 333 -10.16 4.39 28.01
N LEU A 334 -9.52 4.91 26.96
CA LEU A 334 -10.09 4.94 25.60
C LEU A 334 -10.30 3.53 25.04
N HIS A 335 -9.38 2.60 25.29
CA HIS A 335 -9.47 1.21 24.81
C HIS A 335 -10.68 0.43 25.35
N GLN A 336 -11.36 0.92 26.38
CA GLN A 336 -12.62 0.33 26.87
C GLN A 336 -13.85 0.77 26.05
N MET A 337 -13.68 1.70 25.11
CA MET A 337 -14.77 2.35 24.38
C MET A 337 -14.80 1.89 22.93
N VAL A 338 -16.00 1.60 22.43
CA VAL A 338 -16.22 1.27 21.02
C VAL A 338 -15.97 2.51 20.18
N ASN A 339 -15.18 2.35 19.12
CA ASN A 339 -14.94 3.42 18.17
C ASN A 339 -16.12 3.57 17.22
N GLN A 340 -16.74 4.75 17.21
CA GLN A 340 -17.74 5.13 16.22
C GLN A 340 -17.00 5.64 14.97
N ALA A 341 -16.54 4.70 14.13
CA ALA A 341 -15.92 5.04 12.86
C ALA A 341 -16.95 5.68 11.91
N GLU A 342 -16.60 6.83 11.31
CA GLU A 342 -17.36 7.37 10.18
C GLU A 342 -17.12 6.44 8.97
N GLY A 343 -18.19 5.82 8.47
CA GLY A 343 -18.18 4.93 7.31
C GLY A 343 -17.87 5.63 5.99
#